data_AF-A0A4R1NL82-F1
#
_entry.id   AF-A0A4R1NL82-F1
#
_cell.length_a   1.000
_cell.length_b   1.000
_cell.length_c   1.000
_cell.angle_alpha   90.00
_cell.angle_beta   90.00
_cell.angle_gamma   90.00
#
_symmetry.space_group_name_H-M   'P 1'
#
loop_
_entity.id
_entity.type
_entity.pdbx_description
1 polymer ?
#
loop_
_entity_poly.entity_id
_entity_poly.type
_entity_poly.pdbx_seq_one_letter_code
_entity_poly.pdbx_strand_id
1 'polypeptide(L)' 'MALILFFIGSFLGIIVAAVQTMFHDASLWQAFGTYCTFSLAIPFFVGLLAYALSNLRSMEREDDASFGMNEA' A
#
# COMPACT_ATOMS: atom_id res chain seq x y z
N MET A 1 12.56 1.64 2.12
CA MET A 1 11.31 1.05 2.65
C MET A 1 10.30 0.73 1.56
N ALA A 2 9.93 1.65 0.66
CA ALA A 2 8.98 1.37 -0.44
C ALA A 2 9.41 0.19 -1.35
N LEU A 3 10.71 0.08 -1.68
CA LEU A 3 11.24 -1.02 -2.50
C LEU A 3 10.98 -2.41 -1.91
N ILE A 4 10.93 -2.53 -0.57
CA ILE A 4 10.63 -3.79 0.11
C ILE A 4 9.15 -4.16 -0.10
N LEU A 5 8.25 -3.18 -0.07
CA LEU A 5 6.82 -3.39 -0.31
C LEU A 5 6.56 -3.80 -1.77
N PHE A 6 7.28 -3.20 -2.73
CA PHE A 6 7.25 -3.67 -4.12
C PHE A 6 7.75 -5.11 -4.24
N PHE A 7 8.86 -5.45 -3.58
CA PHE A 7 9.39 -6.82 -3.62
C PHE A 7 8.41 -7.84 -3.04
N ILE A 8 7.81 -7.55 -1.88
CA ILE A 8 6.81 -8.41 -1.23
C ILE A 8 5.54 -8.53 -2.10
N GLY A 9 5.04 -7.42 -2.63
CA GLY A 9 3.86 -7.43 -3.50
C GLY A 9 4.09 -8.16 -4.81
N SER A 10 5.27 -8.00 -5.43
CA SER A 10 5.68 -8.78 -6.60
C SER A 10 5.78 -10.28 -6.28
N PHE A 11 6.36 -10.66 -5.14
CA PHE A 11 6.50 -12.05 -4.73
C PHE A 11 5.13 -12.72 -4.51
N LEU A 12 4.23 -12.05 -3.78
CA LEU A 12 2.84 -12.50 -3.62
C LEU A 12 2.10 -12.58 -4.95
N GLY A 13 2.27 -11.57 -5.82
CA GLY A 13 1.66 -11.54 -7.15
C GLY A 13 2.07 -12.74 -8.01
N ILE A 14 3.35 -13.14 -7.98
CA ILE A 14 3.84 -14.33 -8.70
C ILE A 14 3.21 -15.61 -8.16
N ILE A 15 3.11 -15.77 -6.84
CA ILE A 15 2.51 -16.97 -6.23
C ILE A 15 1.03 -17.08 -6.62
N VAL A 16 0.27 -15.98 -6.50
CA VAL A 16 -1.16 -15.97 -6.85
C VAL A 16 -1.35 -16.20 -8.35
N ALA A 17 -0.51 -15.59 -9.19
CA ALA A 17 -0.52 -15.79 -10.63
C ALA A 17 -0.24 -17.26 -11.00
N ALA A 18 0.73 -17.91 -10.34
CA ALA A 18 1.04 -19.32 -10.54
C ALA A 18 -0.10 -20.25 -10.10
N VAL A 19 -0.78 -19.94 -8.99
CA VAL A 19 -1.97 -20.68 -8.56
C VAL A 19 -3.10 -20.50 -9.57
N GLN A 20 -3.32 -19.29 -10.10
CA GLN A 20 -4.36 -19.05 -11.12
C GLN A 20 -4.09 -19.80 -12.42
N THR A 21 -2.86 -19.85 -12.91
CA THR A 21 -2.52 -20.62 -14.11
C THR A 21 -2.63 -22.13 -13.88
N MET A 22 -2.28 -22.62 -12.69
CA MET A 22 -2.34 -24.06 -12.39
C MET A 22 -3.75 -24.60 -12.11
N PHE A 23 -4.62 -23.80 -11.48
CA PHE A 23 -5.91 -24.29 -10.99
C PHE A 23 -7.13 -23.71 -11.70
N HIS A 24 -6.99 -22.57 -12.38
CA HIS A 24 -8.11 -21.83 -12.99
C HIS A 24 -8.00 -21.71 -14.52
N ASP A 25 -7.07 -22.44 -15.17
CA ASP A 25 -6.76 -22.30 -16.60
C ASP A 25 -6.59 -20.83 -17.04
N ALA A 26 -6.09 -20.00 -16.12
CA ALA A 26 -5.92 -18.58 -16.39
C ALA A 26 -4.86 -18.38 -17.47
N SER A 27 -5.17 -17.52 -18.44
CA SER A 27 -4.20 -17.19 -19.49
C SER A 27 -2.96 -16.51 -18.90
N LEU A 28 -1.82 -16.64 -19.57
CA LEU A 28 -0.58 -15.93 -19.18
C LEU A 28 -0.79 -14.41 -19.06
N TRP A 29 -1.71 -13.84 -19.84
CA TRP A 29 -2.06 -12.43 -19.75
C TRP A 29 -2.78 -12.08 -18.43
N GLN A 30 -3.66 -12.94 -17.95
CA GLN A 30 -4.31 -12.76 -16.65
C GLN A 30 -3.30 -12.90 -15.51
N ALA A 31 -2.41 -13.90 -15.59
CA ALA A 31 -1.33 -14.08 -14.62
C ALA A 31 -0.40 -12.85 -14.55
N PHE A 32 -0.04 -12.27 -15.70
CA PHE A 32 0.72 -11.01 -15.75
C PHE A 32 -0.06 -9.83 -15.14
N GLY A 33 -1.35 -9.72 -15.44
CA GLY A 33 -2.23 -8.71 -14.85
C GLY A 33 -2.30 -8.83 -13.32
N THR A 34 -2.43 -10.04 -12.80
CA THR A 34 -2.43 -10.33 -11.36
C THR A 34 -1.10 -9.94 -10.72
N TYR A 35 0.02 -10.31 -11.35
CA TYR A 35 1.35 -9.89 -10.90
C TYR A 35 1.49 -8.36 -10.82
N CYS A 36 1.16 -7.65 -11.89
CA CYS A 36 1.24 -6.18 -11.93
C CYS A 36 0.32 -5.54 -10.90
N THR A 37 -0.89 -6.08 -10.72
CA THR A 37 -1.86 -5.57 -9.75
C THR A 37 -1.31 -5.69 -8.33
N PHE A 38 -0.80 -6.86 -7.92
CA PHE A 38 -0.26 -7.04 -6.58
C PHE A 38 1.04 -6.25 -6.35
N SER A 39 1.88 -6.10 -7.37
CA SER A 39 3.10 -5.30 -7.30
C SER A 39 2.83 -3.82 -7.05
N LEU A 40 1.75 -3.27 -7.62
CA LEU A 40 1.39 -1.85 -7.52
C LEU A 40 0.39 -1.54 -6.41
N ALA A 41 -0.59 -2.42 -6.18
CA ALA A 41 -1.67 -2.19 -5.22
C ALA A 41 -1.15 -2.12 -3.78
N ILE A 42 -0.29 -3.05 -3.37
CA ILE A 42 0.24 -3.06 -2.00
C ILE A 42 0.99 -1.77 -1.65
N PRO A 43 2.00 -1.31 -2.42
CA PRO A 43 2.67 -0.06 -2.11
C PRO A 43 1.73 1.16 -2.24
N PHE A 44 0.75 1.12 -3.15
CA PHE A 44 -0.26 2.19 -3.26
C PHE A 44 -1.11 2.31 -2.00
N PHE A 45 -1.71 1.23 -1.52
CA PHE A 45 -2.56 1.25 -0.32
C PHE A 45 -1.78 1.59 0.95
N VAL A 46 -0.56 1.06 1.08
CA VAL A 46 0.30 1.39 2.23
C VAL A 46 0.72 2.87 2.18
N GLY A 47 1.02 3.40 1.00
CA GLY A 47 1.31 4.83 0.81
C GLY A 47 0.11 5.72 1.12
N LEU A 48 -1.09 5.33 0.67
CA LEU A 48 -2.34 6.04 0.95
C LEU A 48 -2.65 6.06 2.46
N LEU A 49 -2.45 4.93 3.14
CA LEU A 49 -2.66 4.83 4.59
C LEU A 49 -1.66 5.69 5.36
N ALA A 50 -0.37 5.64 4.98
CA ALA A 50 0.66 6.49 5.58
C ALA A 50 0.34 7.99 5.37
N TYR A 51 -0.16 8.35 4.19
CA TYR A 51 -0.59 9.71 3.88
C TYR A 51 -1.78 10.14 4.75
N ALA A 52 -2.83 9.31 4.85
CA ALA A 52 -3.99 9.58 5.70
C ALA A 52 -3.58 9.75 7.17
N LEU A 53 -2.72 8.87 7.70
CA LEU A 53 -2.18 8.97 9.06
C LEU A 53 -1.34 10.23 9.26
N SER A 54 -0.57 10.66 8.25
CA SER A 54 0.21 11.89 8.33
C SER A 54 -0.66 13.14 8.43
N ASN A 55 -1.77 13.18 7.68
CA ASN A 55 -2.75 14.27 7.77
C ASN A 55 -3.48 14.29 9.11
N LEU A 56 -3.90 13.13 9.62
CA LEU A 56 -4.52 13.01 10.95
C LEU A 56 -3.58 13.49 12.06
N ARG A 57 -2.30 13.07 12.00
CA ARG A 57 -1.27 13.51 12.96
C ARG A 57 -0.96 15.00 12.87
N SER A 58 -1.10 15.61 11.69
CA SER A 58 -0.89 17.05 11.53
C SER A 58 -2.01 17.88 12.18
N MET A 59 -3.25 17.40 12.13
CA MET A 59 -4.39 18.07 12.76
C MET A 59 -4.27 18.11 14.29
N GLU A 60 -3.85 17.01 14.92
CA GLU A 60 -3.65 16.94 16.37
C GLU A 60 -2.59 17.94 16.88
N ARG A 61 -1.58 18.24 16.05
CA ARG A 61 -0.48 19.15 16.43
C ARG A 61 -0.83 20.63 16.32
N GLU A 62 -1.85 21.00 15.54
CA GLU A 62 -2.33 22.38 15.44
C GLU A 62 -3.18 22.78 16.66
N ASP A 63 -3.93 21.84 17.24
CA ASP A 63 -4.75 22.09 18.44
C ASP A 63 -3.88 22.34 19.69
N ASP A 64 -2.80 21.57 19.87
CA ASP A 64 -1.86 21.74 21.00
C ASP A 64 -1.13 23.10 20.96
N ALA A 65 -0.82 23.61 19.77
CA ALA A 65 -0.15 24.90 19.61
C ALA A 65 -1.06 26.08 19.96
N SER A 66 -2.38 25.95 19.75
CA SER A 66 -3.36 26.99 20.10
C SER A 66 -3.67 27.00 21.61
N PHE A 67 -3.64 25.83 22.26
CA PHE A 67 -3.88 25.74 23.71
C PHE A 67 -2.70 26.30 24.54
N GLY A 68 -1.46 26.06 24.13
CA GLY A 68 -0.27 26.58 24.84
C GLY A 68 -0.02 28.09 24.70
N MET A 69 -0.62 28.76 23.70
CA MET A 69 -0.48 30.21 23.51
C MET A 69 -1.49 31.03 24.32
N ASN A 70 -2.51 30.40 24.92
CA ASN A 70 -3.48 31.08 25.78
C ASN A 70 -3.09 31.03 27.28
N GLU A 71 -1.93 30.46 27.62
CA GLU A 71 -1.39 30.41 29.00
C GLU A 71 -0.09 31.24 29.19
N ALA A 72 0.26 32.14 28.26
CA ALA A 72 1.37 33.08 28.38
C ALA A 72 0.88 34.54 28.38
#